data_AF-A0A6P7KSH7-F1
#
_entry.id   AF-A0A6P7KSH7-F1
#
_cell.length_a   1.000
_cell.length_b   1.000
_cell.length_c   1.000
_cell.angle_alpha   90.00
_cell.angle_beta   90.00
_cell.angle_gamma   90.00
#
_symmetry.space_group_name_H-M   'P 1'
#
loop_
_entity.id
_entity.type
_entity.pdbx_description
1 polymer ?
#
loop_
_entity_poly.entity_id
_entity_poly.type
_entity_poly.pdbx_seq_one_letter_code
_entity_poly.pdbx_strand_id
1 'polypeptide(L)'
;MALVSAKHLCLRLLLCVQLYVAKTARSSVDDDVLLPYAHGHGPSHSHRHVRDCQPLIHGNTTHESWAADNHSGLVSTSRMFVKNMQGAPRWVHGHMTVVHDPLRTVSVLEPGGPGGCGMNQRSTVKETARTAGCLYAQNAGFFRTQSGHCLGNVVSDGRRVQDSGGVQNAQFGIRRDGTLVFGYLSQDDVLDQSNPFVQLVSGVVWLLRDGEVYINQSLKAECDETQETGHFHNFVDVVSARTAVGHDADGNLLLFQIDGKTSVRGMNLWEFAEFMKQSGAINAINLDGGGSSTFVVDGSLASYPSDHCDNDERWCCERRVSTILCVHPRRCQPSNCSGNGDCIDGRCQCRQGWQGVGCEARVCLPPVCGPRGICTASGCVCHAGWRGHNCNQVCPLGFFGLSCTQQCRCDDPCLCDPQTGSCNATLPEETNLTLHTAGQCLAKQMFTLWRREEEARREPPHLTERTWLILILSLTLLLAASLLLHLERGCRGSLAVRFPKHRDYSYLPLTDRAAACAGGDTETPRRRHDSDSQDEVWSQTRSGSSEL
;
A
#
# COMPACT_ATOMS: atom_id res chain seq x y z
N MET A 1 -21.40 37.30 -5.41
CA MET A 1 -20.65 37.19 -6.67
C MET A 1 -19.13 37.21 -6.49
N ALA A 2 -18.53 38.19 -5.79
CA ALA A 2 -17.06 38.35 -5.65
C ALA A 2 -16.26 37.06 -5.34
N LEU A 3 -16.72 36.23 -4.39
CA LEU A 3 -16.09 34.95 -4.01
C LEU A 3 -15.92 33.93 -5.16
N VAL A 4 -16.78 34.00 -6.20
CA VAL A 4 -16.66 33.13 -7.38
C VAL A 4 -15.52 33.61 -8.28
N SER A 5 -15.40 34.93 -8.47
CA SER A 5 -14.33 35.56 -9.25
C SER A 5 -12.95 35.29 -8.63
N ALA A 6 -12.82 35.42 -7.31
CA ALA A 6 -11.57 35.11 -6.60
C ALA A 6 -11.11 33.66 -6.82
N LYS A 7 -12.03 32.68 -6.77
CA LYS A 7 -11.71 31.27 -7.07
C LYS A 7 -11.29 31.07 -8.53
N HIS A 8 -11.94 31.74 -9.49
CA HIS A 8 -11.58 31.65 -10.91
C HIS A 8 -10.23 32.31 -11.20
N LEU A 9 -9.90 33.42 -10.55
CA LEU A 9 -8.59 34.08 -10.67
C LEU A 9 -7.49 33.23 -10.06
N CYS A 10 -7.72 32.64 -8.88
CA CYS A 10 -6.78 31.70 -8.24
C CYS A 10 -6.54 30.44 -9.07
N LEU A 11 -7.61 29.84 -9.64
CA LEU A 11 -7.49 28.68 -10.54
C LEU A 11 -6.73 29.04 -11.83
N ARG A 12 -6.97 30.22 -12.41
CA ARG A 12 -6.20 30.72 -13.57
C ARG A 12 -4.73 31.00 -13.23
N LEU A 13 -4.43 31.53 -12.04
CA LEU A 13 -3.06 31.71 -11.57
C LEU A 13 -2.36 30.37 -11.36
N LEU A 14 -3.04 29.38 -10.78
CA LEU A 14 -2.53 28.01 -10.64
C LEU A 14 -2.25 27.36 -12.01
N LEU A 15 -3.16 27.48 -12.98
CA LEU A 15 -2.90 27.03 -14.35
C LEU A 15 -1.72 27.77 -14.98
N CYS A 16 -1.65 29.09 -14.86
CA CYS A 16 -0.54 29.87 -15.42
C CYS A 16 0.81 29.50 -14.78
N VAL A 17 0.85 29.25 -13.47
CA VAL A 17 2.05 28.77 -12.77
C VAL A 17 2.41 27.35 -13.22
N GLN A 18 1.45 26.43 -13.32
CA GLN A 18 1.71 25.08 -13.86
C GLN A 18 2.20 25.12 -15.31
N LEU A 19 1.63 25.97 -16.17
CA LEU A 19 2.07 26.15 -17.56
C LEU A 19 3.45 26.83 -17.67
N TYR A 20 3.79 27.71 -16.72
CA TYR A 20 5.11 28.36 -16.66
C TYR A 20 6.20 27.41 -16.14
N VAL A 21 5.87 26.59 -15.14
CA VAL A 21 6.75 25.51 -14.63
C VAL A 21 6.93 24.42 -15.70
N ALA A 22 5.86 24.02 -16.41
CA ALA A 22 5.96 23.11 -17.55
C ALA A 22 6.84 23.67 -18.68
N LYS A 23 6.80 24.99 -18.93
CA LYS A 23 7.70 25.68 -19.89
C LYS A 23 9.14 25.88 -19.42
N THR A 24 9.47 25.55 -18.17
CA THR A 24 10.84 25.67 -17.63
C THR A 24 11.48 24.32 -17.28
N ALA A 25 10.77 23.21 -17.50
CA ALA A 25 11.35 21.87 -17.49
C ALA A 25 12.19 21.64 -18.76
N ARG A 26 13.51 21.81 -18.64
CA ARG A 26 14.48 21.45 -19.70
C ARG A 26 14.34 19.96 -20.05
N SER A 27 14.18 19.64 -21.33
CA SER A 27 14.24 18.28 -21.86
C SER A 27 15.66 17.91 -22.29
N SER A 28 15.94 16.60 -22.35
CA SER A 28 17.08 16.09 -23.13
C SER A 28 16.94 16.44 -24.63
N VAL A 29 18.07 16.60 -25.32
CA VAL A 29 18.15 16.70 -26.79
C VAL A 29 18.42 15.35 -27.50
N ASP A 30 18.48 14.26 -26.75
CA ASP A 30 18.82 12.89 -27.20
C ASP A 30 20.16 12.81 -27.98
N ASP A 31 21.27 13.38 -27.49
CA ASP A 31 22.56 13.37 -28.20
C ASP A 31 23.49 12.19 -27.89
N ASP A 32 23.42 11.58 -26.70
CA ASP A 32 24.23 10.38 -26.37
C ASP A 32 23.50 9.09 -26.77
N VAL A 33 23.41 8.84 -28.08
CA VAL A 33 22.66 7.73 -28.67
C VAL A 33 23.55 6.50 -28.86
N LEU A 34 23.22 5.41 -28.15
CA LEU A 34 23.95 4.15 -28.14
C LEU A 34 23.06 3.03 -28.68
N LEU A 35 23.13 2.76 -29.99
CA LEU A 35 22.29 1.76 -30.67
C LEU A 35 23.08 0.49 -31.01
N PRO A 36 22.54 -0.71 -30.71
CA PRO A 36 23.14 -1.98 -31.14
C PRO A 36 22.96 -2.27 -32.64
N TYR A 37 21.82 -1.88 -33.21
CA TYR A 37 21.44 -2.19 -34.60
C TYR A 37 21.40 -0.93 -35.45
N ALA A 38 21.79 -1.04 -36.72
CA ALA A 38 21.67 0.07 -37.68
C ALA A 38 20.28 0.08 -38.32
N HIS A 39 19.72 -1.11 -38.57
CA HIS A 39 18.42 -1.31 -39.21
C HIS A 39 17.61 -2.35 -38.43
N GLY A 40 16.28 -2.15 -38.30
CA GLY A 40 15.46 -3.03 -37.47
C GLY A 40 15.78 -2.92 -35.97
N HIS A 41 15.61 -4.02 -35.24
CA HIS A 41 16.07 -4.22 -33.86
C HIS A 41 16.00 -5.70 -33.53
N GLY A 42 17.11 -6.29 -33.11
CA GLY A 42 17.25 -7.73 -32.93
C GLY A 42 17.51 -8.47 -34.26
N PRO A 43 18.01 -9.72 -34.19
CA PRO A 43 18.32 -10.53 -35.37
C PRO A 43 17.05 -11.01 -36.07
N SER A 44 17.18 -11.34 -37.36
CA SER A 44 16.11 -11.93 -38.17
C SER A 44 16.00 -13.45 -38.05
N HIS A 45 16.99 -14.13 -37.46
CA HIS A 45 16.96 -15.58 -37.27
C HIS A 45 16.05 -16.04 -36.12
N SER A 46 15.52 -17.26 -36.25
CA SER A 46 14.62 -17.85 -35.27
C SER A 46 15.32 -18.34 -33.99
N HIS A 47 14.56 -18.50 -32.89
CA HIS A 47 15.00 -19.17 -31.65
C HIS A 47 15.72 -20.52 -31.88
N ARG A 48 15.29 -21.29 -32.88
CA ARG A 48 15.96 -22.54 -33.27
C ARG A 48 17.43 -22.34 -33.64
N HIS A 49 17.75 -21.26 -34.36
CA HIS A 49 19.13 -20.95 -34.74
C HIS A 49 19.98 -20.66 -33.49
N VAL A 50 19.47 -19.84 -32.57
CA VAL A 50 20.14 -19.54 -31.29
C VAL A 50 20.44 -20.82 -30.50
N ARG A 51 19.46 -21.73 -30.40
CA ARG A 51 19.64 -23.03 -29.74
C ARG A 51 20.66 -23.92 -30.47
N ASP A 52 20.58 -24.01 -31.79
CA ASP A 52 21.41 -24.92 -32.59
C ASP A 52 22.86 -24.38 -32.75
N CYS A 53 23.11 -23.10 -32.44
CA CYS A 53 24.42 -22.45 -32.49
C CYS A 53 25.05 -22.15 -31.11
N GLN A 54 24.38 -22.44 -29.98
CA GLN A 54 24.94 -22.21 -28.64
C GLN A 54 25.99 -23.27 -28.25
N PRO A 55 26.83 -23.03 -27.22
CA PRO A 55 27.77 -24.04 -26.72
C PRO A 55 27.07 -25.31 -26.24
N LEU A 56 27.55 -26.48 -26.67
CA LEU A 56 26.96 -27.80 -26.39
C LEU A 56 26.75 -28.12 -24.90
N ILE A 57 27.49 -27.47 -24.00
CA ILE A 57 27.36 -27.63 -22.54
C ILE A 57 25.97 -27.22 -22.01
N HIS A 58 25.25 -26.34 -22.72
CA HIS A 58 23.89 -25.92 -22.37
C HIS A 58 22.79 -26.77 -23.04
N GLY A 59 23.17 -27.76 -23.86
CA GLY A 59 22.25 -28.64 -24.57
C GLY A 59 21.20 -27.88 -25.39
N ASN A 60 19.92 -28.19 -25.16
CA ASN A 60 18.78 -27.56 -25.85
C ASN A 60 18.21 -26.33 -25.11
N THR A 61 18.73 -25.99 -23.93
CA THR A 61 18.17 -24.95 -23.06
C THR A 61 18.81 -23.60 -23.38
N THR A 62 18.02 -22.58 -23.72
CA THR A 62 18.51 -21.27 -24.17
C THR A 62 18.34 -20.14 -23.14
N HIS A 63 17.83 -20.46 -21.96
CA HIS A 63 17.61 -19.54 -20.84
C HIS A 63 17.87 -20.26 -19.52
N GLU A 64 18.41 -19.55 -18.53
CA GLU A 64 18.51 -20.09 -17.16
C GLU A 64 17.31 -19.68 -16.32
N SER A 65 16.98 -20.54 -15.34
CA SER A 65 15.89 -20.34 -14.39
C SER A 65 16.39 -20.46 -12.95
N TRP A 66 16.05 -19.51 -12.10
CA TRP A 66 16.44 -19.48 -10.68
C TRP A 66 15.23 -19.18 -9.80
N ALA A 67 15.15 -19.77 -8.62
CA ALA A 67 14.11 -19.40 -7.66
C ALA A 67 14.44 -18.00 -7.10
N ALA A 68 13.48 -17.06 -7.15
CA ALA A 68 13.67 -15.77 -6.48
C ALA A 68 13.74 -15.94 -4.95
N ASP A 69 14.48 -15.05 -4.31
CA ASP A 69 14.37 -14.82 -2.87
C ASP A 69 12.92 -14.51 -2.47
N ASN A 70 12.54 -14.89 -1.25
CA ASN A 70 11.24 -14.61 -0.64
C ASN A 70 11.33 -13.95 0.75
N HIS A 71 12.49 -13.37 1.09
CA HIS A 71 12.79 -12.83 2.41
C HIS A 71 11.77 -11.80 2.89
N SER A 72 11.20 -12.02 4.09
CA SER A 72 10.14 -11.19 4.67
C SER A 72 10.62 -9.93 5.41
N GLY A 73 11.88 -9.52 5.21
CA GLY A 73 12.46 -8.33 5.84
C GLY A 73 12.50 -7.10 4.93
N LEU A 74 13.68 -6.49 4.82
CA LEU A 74 13.88 -5.28 4.02
C LEU A 74 13.69 -5.55 2.52
N VAL A 75 12.94 -4.70 1.82
CA VAL A 75 12.61 -4.84 0.39
C VAL A 75 13.84 -4.74 -0.52
N SER A 76 14.79 -3.87 -0.21
CA SER A 76 15.98 -3.66 -1.04
C SER A 76 17.06 -2.85 -0.33
N THR A 77 18.32 -3.00 -0.75
CA THR A 77 19.42 -2.12 -0.37
C THR A 77 20.12 -1.59 -1.62
N SER A 78 20.36 -0.28 -1.69
CA SER A 78 21.15 0.33 -2.77
C SER A 78 22.47 0.87 -2.26
N ARG A 79 23.54 0.67 -3.04
CA ARG A 79 24.90 1.12 -2.76
C ARG A 79 25.44 1.87 -3.96
N MET A 80 25.77 3.15 -3.77
CA MET A 80 26.59 3.90 -4.73
C MET A 80 28.04 3.42 -4.63
N PHE A 81 28.70 3.27 -5.78
CA PHE A 81 30.10 2.86 -5.87
C PHE A 81 30.89 3.79 -6.82
N VAL A 82 32.21 3.84 -6.60
CA VAL A 82 33.15 4.46 -7.52
C VAL A 82 34.29 3.47 -7.77
N LYS A 83 34.37 2.92 -8.99
CA LYS A 83 35.34 1.89 -9.39
C LYS A 83 36.41 2.52 -10.28
N ASN A 84 37.69 2.31 -9.96
CA ASN A 84 38.79 2.57 -10.89
C ASN A 84 38.94 1.36 -11.81
N MET A 85 38.96 1.59 -13.13
CA MET A 85 39.09 0.52 -14.11
C MET A 85 40.55 0.25 -14.45
N GLN A 86 40.87 -1.02 -14.73
CA GLN A 86 42.22 -1.41 -15.13
C GLN A 86 42.51 -1.03 -16.59
N GLY A 87 43.79 -1.03 -16.99
CA GLY A 87 44.25 -0.66 -18.32
C GLY A 87 44.39 0.85 -18.57
N ALA A 88 43.45 1.67 -18.09
CA ALA A 88 43.54 3.14 -18.14
C ALA A 88 42.82 3.76 -16.93
N PRO A 89 43.43 4.73 -16.20
CA PRO A 89 42.91 5.25 -14.95
C PRO A 89 41.68 6.13 -15.17
N ARG A 90 40.51 5.50 -15.13
CA ARG A 90 39.19 6.12 -15.27
C ARG A 90 38.29 5.65 -14.14
N TRP A 91 37.59 6.60 -13.54
CA TRP A 91 36.67 6.36 -12.45
C TRP A 91 35.25 6.27 -13.01
N VAL A 92 34.58 5.16 -12.72
CA VAL A 92 33.18 4.95 -13.08
C VAL A 92 32.34 5.03 -11.81
N HIS A 93 31.33 5.88 -11.87
CA HIS A 93 30.32 6.05 -10.82
C HIS A 93 29.09 5.22 -11.17
N GLY A 94 28.40 4.69 -10.17
CA GLY A 94 27.20 3.89 -10.41
C GLY A 94 26.52 3.42 -9.14
N HIS A 95 25.42 2.70 -9.34
CA HIS A 95 24.57 2.15 -8.30
C HIS A 95 24.40 0.65 -8.49
N MET A 96 24.55 -0.11 -7.40
CA MET A 96 24.16 -1.51 -7.31
C MET A 96 23.02 -1.62 -6.28
N THR A 97 21.87 -2.14 -6.69
CA THR A 97 20.70 -2.32 -5.83
C THR A 97 20.34 -3.80 -5.76
N VAL A 98 20.40 -4.36 -4.55
CA VAL A 98 19.94 -5.71 -4.22
C VAL A 98 18.47 -5.63 -3.81
N VAL A 99 17.63 -6.50 -4.36
CA VAL A 99 16.17 -6.51 -4.17
C VAL A 99 15.71 -7.89 -3.69
N HIS A 100 14.94 -7.88 -2.61
CA HIS A 100 14.41 -9.04 -1.90
C HIS A 100 12.91 -9.19 -2.17
N ASP A 101 12.37 -10.42 -2.07
CA ASP A 101 11.04 -10.80 -2.58
C ASP A 101 10.70 -10.19 -3.97
N PRO A 102 11.53 -10.40 -5.02
CA PRO A 102 11.36 -9.75 -6.33
C PRO A 102 9.96 -9.93 -6.93
N LEU A 103 9.32 -11.08 -6.68
CA LEU A 103 7.96 -11.39 -7.13
C LEU A 103 6.90 -10.38 -6.64
N ARG A 104 7.09 -9.79 -5.46
CA ARG A 104 6.14 -8.84 -4.83
C ARG A 104 6.65 -7.40 -4.77
N THR A 105 7.90 -7.15 -5.15
CA THR A 105 8.58 -5.85 -5.05
C THR A 105 9.02 -5.25 -6.39
N VAL A 106 9.01 -6.01 -7.49
CA VAL A 106 9.46 -5.55 -8.81
C VAL A 106 8.31 -5.50 -9.84
N SER A 107 8.16 -4.34 -10.49
CA SER A 107 7.35 -4.16 -11.70
C SER A 107 8.20 -3.74 -12.89
N VAL A 108 7.94 -4.33 -14.07
CA VAL A 108 8.23 -3.69 -15.36
C VAL A 108 7.07 -2.74 -15.65
N LEU A 109 7.34 -1.47 -15.92
CA LEU A 109 6.31 -0.45 -16.14
C LEU A 109 6.43 0.22 -17.50
N GLU A 110 5.26 0.57 -18.07
CA GLU A 110 5.11 1.35 -19.29
C GLU A 110 5.39 2.86 -19.08
N PRO A 111 5.86 3.58 -20.12
CA PRO A 111 6.19 5.01 -20.04
C PRO A 111 4.98 5.86 -19.64
N GLY A 112 5.04 6.47 -18.46
CA GLY A 112 3.95 7.29 -17.90
C GLY A 112 2.77 6.50 -17.32
N GLY A 113 2.78 5.16 -17.37
CA GLY A 113 1.74 4.29 -16.84
C GLY A 113 1.12 3.33 -17.87
N PRO A 114 0.15 2.50 -17.46
CA PRO A 114 -0.45 1.46 -18.30
C PRO A 114 -1.04 2.00 -19.61
N GLY A 115 -0.68 1.38 -20.73
CA GLY A 115 -1.03 1.81 -22.09
C GLY A 115 -0.01 2.73 -22.77
N GLY A 116 1.01 3.22 -22.04
CA GLY A 116 2.06 4.09 -22.58
C GLY A 116 2.77 3.51 -23.82
N CYS A 117 3.03 2.20 -23.88
CA CYS A 117 3.62 1.57 -25.06
C CYS A 117 2.67 1.57 -26.26
N GLY A 118 1.39 1.29 -26.04
CA GLY A 118 0.36 1.33 -27.09
C GLY A 118 0.13 2.73 -27.67
N MET A 119 0.52 3.78 -26.94
CA MET A 119 0.50 5.18 -27.39
C MET A 119 1.85 5.65 -27.97
N ASN A 120 2.89 4.80 -27.99
CA ASN A 120 4.28 5.16 -28.27
C ASN A 120 4.81 6.32 -27.40
N GLN A 121 4.34 6.40 -26.15
CA GLN A 121 4.69 7.47 -25.23
C GLN A 121 6.16 7.37 -24.79
N ARG A 122 6.83 8.51 -24.59
CA ARG A 122 8.13 8.60 -23.91
C ARG A 122 8.00 9.45 -22.64
N SER A 123 8.44 8.91 -21.50
CA SER A 123 8.38 9.57 -20.19
C SER A 123 9.71 9.39 -19.46
N THR A 124 10.08 10.31 -18.58
CA THR A 124 11.33 10.13 -17.83
C THR A 124 11.15 9.06 -16.75
N VAL A 125 12.24 8.40 -16.33
CA VAL A 125 12.18 7.42 -15.25
C VAL A 125 11.60 8.05 -13.98
N LYS A 126 11.95 9.31 -13.71
CA LYS A 126 11.45 10.08 -12.55
C LYS A 126 9.94 10.31 -12.60
N GLU A 127 9.38 10.66 -13.77
CA GLU A 127 7.93 10.84 -13.96
C GLU A 127 7.15 9.54 -13.72
N THR A 128 7.62 8.44 -14.32
CA THR A 128 6.94 7.13 -14.23
C THR A 128 7.08 6.53 -12.83
N ALA A 129 8.27 6.62 -12.22
CA ALA A 129 8.55 6.08 -10.89
C ALA A 129 7.75 6.76 -9.77
N ARG A 130 7.57 8.09 -9.83
CA ARG A 130 6.71 8.85 -8.90
C ARG A 130 5.27 8.35 -8.94
N THR A 131 4.73 8.15 -10.14
CA THR A 131 3.34 7.73 -10.34
C THR A 131 3.08 6.30 -9.84
N ALA A 132 4.09 5.42 -9.85
CA ALA A 132 3.99 4.03 -9.43
C ALA A 132 4.47 3.72 -7.99
N GLY A 133 5.00 4.73 -7.27
CA GLY A 133 5.47 4.58 -5.88
C GLY A 133 6.76 3.77 -5.75
N CYS A 134 7.71 3.93 -6.68
CA CYS A 134 8.98 3.19 -6.64
C CYS A 134 9.96 3.79 -5.62
N LEU A 135 10.53 2.93 -4.77
CA LEU A 135 11.67 3.23 -3.89
C LEU A 135 12.94 3.46 -4.72
N TYR A 136 13.15 2.60 -5.70
CA TYR A 136 14.24 2.67 -6.68
C TYR A 136 13.69 2.42 -8.08
N ALA A 137 14.22 3.09 -9.09
CA ALA A 137 13.88 2.80 -10.48
C ALA A 137 15.05 3.07 -11.44
N GLN A 138 15.10 2.30 -12.52
CA GLN A 138 16.01 2.53 -13.66
C GLN A 138 15.29 2.33 -15.00
N ASN A 139 15.84 2.90 -16.07
CA ASN A 139 15.39 2.59 -17.43
C ASN A 139 15.59 1.10 -17.74
N ALA A 140 14.74 0.53 -18.60
CA ALA A 140 14.75 -0.90 -18.90
C ALA A 140 14.91 -1.19 -20.40
N GLY A 141 13.84 -1.63 -21.07
CA GLY A 141 13.90 -2.12 -22.44
C GLY A 141 14.11 -1.02 -23.48
N PHE A 142 14.73 -1.41 -24.59
CA PHE A 142 15.01 -0.53 -25.72
C PHE A 142 13.73 -0.01 -26.41
N PHE A 143 13.86 1.10 -27.12
CA PHE A 143 12.78 1.71 -27.88
C PHE A 143 13.30 2.43 -29.13
N ARG A 144 12.43 2.58 -30.14
CA ARG A 144 12.79 3.32 -31.36
C ARG A 144 12.73 4.83 -31.07
N THR A 145 13.88 5.40 -30.71
CA THR A 145 14.10 6.79 -30.24
C THR A 145 13.22 7.85 -30.91
N GLN A 146 13.21 7.88 -32.25
CA GLN A 146 12.45 8.82 -33.09
C GLN A 146 10.91 8.75 -32.92
N SER A 147 10.39 7.60 -32.48
CA SER A 147 8.95 7.30 -32.50
C SER A 147 8.35 6.97 -31.13
N GLY A 148 9.18 6.58 -30.15
CA GLY A 148 8.74 6.11 -28.83
C GLY A 148 8.25 4.67 -28.77
N HIS A 149 8.15 3.96 -29.90
CA HIS A 149 7.69 2.57 -29.95
C HIS A 149 8.58 1.62 -29.12
N CYS A 150 7.96 0.88 -28.19
CA CYS A 150 8.60 -0.11 -27.32
C CYS A 150 9.10 -1.33 -28.12
N LEU A 151 10.28 -1.86 -27.79
CA LEU A 151 10.89 -2.98 -28.51
C LEU A 151 11.04 -4.22 -27.62
N GLY A 152 11.15 -5.39 -28.26
CA GLY A 152 11.21 -6.68 -27.59
C GLY A 152 9.89 -7.09 -26.92
N ASN A 153 9.96 -8.13 -26.09
CA ASN A 153 8.84 -8.59 -25.27
C ASN A 153 8.68 -7.71 -24.04
N VAL A 154 7.44 -7.34 -23.72
CA VAL A 154 7.11 -6.59 -22.50
C VAL A 154 5.88 -7.20 -21.84
N VAL A 155 6.03 -7.63 -20.57
CA VAL A 155 4.92 -8.01 -19.68
C VAL A 155 5.02 -7.14 -18.43
N SER A 156 3.92 -6.49 -18.08
CA SER A 156 3.81 -5.52 -16.97
C SER A 156 2.68 -5.95 -16.05
N ASP A 157 3.01 -6.32 -14.82
CA ASP A 157 2.07 -6.79 -13.77
C ASP A 157 1.08 -7.87 -14.28
N GLY A 158 1.61 -8.85 -15.03
CA GLY A 158 0.85 -9.99 -15.59
C GLY A 158 0.12 -9.72 -16.90
N ARG A 159 0.13 -8.49 -17.42
CA ARG A 159 -0.43 -8.13 -18.72
C ARG A 159 0.69 -8.07 -19.78
N ARG A 160 0.58 -8.88 -20.84
CA ARG A 160 1.43 -8.72 -22.03
C ARG A 160 1.11 -7.36 -22.69
N VAL A 161 2.13 -6.52 -22.78
CA VAL A 161 2.08 -5.16 -23.33
C VAL A 161 2.57 -5.17 -24.78
N GLN A 162 3.66 -5.89 -25.04
CA GLN A 162 4.31 -6.01 -26.34
C GLN A 162 4.77 -7.45 -26.55
N ASP A 163 4.61 -7.94 -27.77
CA ASP A 163 5.16 -9.22 -28.25
C ASP A 163 6.20 -8.90 -29.34
N SER A 164 7.38 -9.50 -29.26
CA SER A 164 8.46 -9.29 -30.23
C SER A 164 8.24 -10.01 -31.55
N GLY A 165 7.27 -10.93 -31.63
CA GLY A 165 7.11 -11.85 -32.75
C GLY A 165 8.18 -12.95 -32.80
N GLY A 166 8.87 -13.19 -31.68
CA GLY A 166 9.93 -14.19 -31.57
C GLY A 166 11.34 -13.68 -31.90
N VAL A 167 11.56 -12.37 -32.04
CA VAL A 167 12.89 -11.76 -32.19
C VAL A 167 13.79 -12.15 -31.02
N GLN A 168 15.03 -12.55 -31.33
CA GLN A 168 15.96 -13.16 -30.39
C GLN A 168 16.94 -12.14 -29.79
N ASN A 169 16.50 -11.48 -28.72
CA ASN A 169 17.36 -10.71 -27.82
C ASN A 169 17.32 -11.28 -26.41
N ALA A 170 18.33 -10.93 -25.59
CA ALA A 170 18.42 -11.34 -24.20
C ALA A 170 17.25 -10.76 -23.37
N GLN A 171 16.59 -11.59 -22.57
CA GLN A 171 15.38 -11.24 -21.82
C GLN A 171 15.56 -11.52 -20.32
N PHE A 172 14.90 -10.70 -19.51
CA PHE A 172 14.72 -10.92 -18.08
C PHE A 172 13.22 -10.96 -17.77
N GLY A 173 12.77 -11.99 -17.07
CA GLY A 173 11.40 -12.07 -16.58
C GLY A 173 11.28 -12.74 -15.21
N ILE A 174 10.10 -12.56 -14.61
CA ILE A 174 9.67 -13.23 -13.38
C ILE A 174 8.37 -13.98 -13.73
N ARG A 175 8.34 -15.29 -13.49
CA ARG A 175 7.14 -16.13 -13.65
C ARG A 175 6.25 -16.07 -12.39
N ARG A 176 4.98 -16.47 -12.53
CA ARG A 176 3.95 -16.38 -11.47
C ARG A 176 4.32 -17.06 -10.16
N ASP A 177 5.11 -18.12 -10.20
CA ASP A 177 5.61 -18.86 -9.02
C ASP A 177 6.82 -18.20 -8.33
N GLY A 178 7.40 -17.15 -8.91
CA GLY A 178 8.64 -16.53 -8.44
C GLY A 178 9.90 -17.03 -9.14
N THR A 179 9.82 -17.85 -10.19
CA THR A 179 10.99 -18.21 -10.99
C THR A 179 11.51 -16.99 -11.77
N LEU A 180 12.73 -16.55 -11.48
CA LEU A 180 13.49 -15.61 -12.31
C LEU A 180 13.99 -16.34 -13.55
N VAL A 181 13.89 -15.71 -14.73
CA VAL A 181 14.33 -16.28 -16.01
C VAL A 181 15.22 -15.28 -16.73
N PHE A 182 16.37 -15.74 -17.23
CA PHE A 182 17.36 -14.94 -17.96
C PHE A 182 17.81 -15.66 -19.23
N GLY A 183 17.89 -14.95 -20.36
CA GLY A 183 18.43 -15.47 -21.62
C GLY A 183 17.46 -15.38 -22.80
N TYR A 184 17.49 -16.36 -23.71
CA TYR A 184 16.72 -16.36 -24.95
C TYR A 184 15.47 -17.23 -24.84
N LEU A 185 14.32 -16.66 -25.20
CA LEU A 185 13.00 -17.30 -25.13
C LEU A 185 12.40 -17.46 -26.53
N SER A 186 11.75 -18.59 -26.75
CA SER A 186 10.86 -18.78 -27.89
C SER A 186 9.55 -18.02 -27.69
N GLN A 187 8.72 -17.90 -28.73
CA GLN A 187 7.39 -17.33 -28.56
C GLN A 187 6.50 -18.23 -27.68
N ASP A 188 6.66 -19.55 -27.75
CA ASP A 188 5.92 -20.50 -26.91
C ASP A 188 6.28 -20.35 -25.42
N ASP A 189 7.55 -20.11 -25.07
CA ASP A 189 7.99 -19.85 -23.69
C ASP A 189 7.30 -18.60 -23.10
N VAL A 190 7.08 -17.58 -23.93
CA VAL A 190 6.47 -16.28 -23.56
C VAL A 190 4.93 -16.34 -23.56
N LEU A 191 4.35 -17.27 -24.31
CA LEU A 191 2.90 -17.50 -24.40
C LEU A 191 2.39 -18.56 -23.40
N ASP A 192 3.28 -19.26 -22.69
CA ASP A 192 2.94 -20.25 -21.66
C ASP A 192 1.94 -19.71 -20.63
N GLN A 193 0.83 -20.43 -20.46
CA GLN A 193 -0.26 -20.09 -19.54
C GLN A 193 -0.23 -20.90 -18.24
N SER A 194 0.64 -21.92 -18.13
CA SER A 194 0.77 -22.77 -16.95
C SER A 194 1.48 -22.05 -15.81
N ASN A 195 2.66 -21.46 -16.09
CA ASN A 195 3.38 -20.59 -15.18
C ASN A 195 3.78 -19.27 -15.87
N PRO A 196 2.80 -18.42 -16.25
CA PRO A 196 3.04 -17.27 -17.11
C PRO A 196 3.94 -16.23 -16.45
N PHE A 197 4.64 -15.46 -17.27
CA PHE A 197 5.35 -14.27 -16.83
C PHE A 197 4.40 -13.26 -16.18
N VAL A 198 4.80 -12.76 -15.01
CA VAL A 198 4.19 -11.60 -14.34
C VAL A 198 4.98 -10.32 -14.63
N GLN A 199 6.29 -10.43 -14.86
CA GLN A 199 7.12 -9.36 -15.39
C GLN A 199 7.99 -9.93 -16.53
N LEU A 200 8.21 -9.18 -17.60
CA LEU A 200 9.15 -9.54 -18.68
C LEU A 200 9.62 -8.27 -19.38
N VAL A 201 10.91 -8.16 -19.67
CA VAL A 201 11.50 -7.11 -20.49
C VAL A 201 12.69 -7.66 -21.30
N SER A 202 12.81 -7.26 -22.56
CA SER A 202 13.99 -7.54 -23.38
C SER A 202 15.05 -6.44 -23.23
N GLY A 203 16.29 -6.86 -23.01
CA GLY A 203 17.49 -6.06 -23.20
C GLY A 203 18.15 -6.38 -24.54
N VAL A 204 19.47 -6.21 -24.61
CA VAL A 204 20.34 -6.63 -25.73
C VAL A 204 21.70 -7.00 -25.14
N VAL A 205 22.23 -8.17 -25.49
CA VAL A 205 23.40 -8.86 -24.90
C VAL A 205 23.12 -9.51 -23.53
N TRP A 206 23.28 -10.84 -23.49
CA TRP A 206 23.38 -11.63 -22.26
C TRP A 206 24.83 -11.53 -21.72
N LEU A 207 25.00 -10.82 -20.60
CA LEU A 207 26.32 -10.50 -20.04
C LEU A 207 26.95 -11.69 -19.32
N LEU A 208 26.19 -12.35 -18.44
CA LEU A 208 26.62 -13.47 -17.61
C LEU A 208 25.62 -14.62 -17.69
N ARG A 209 26.13 -15.83 -17.93
CA ARG A 209 25.40 -17.11 -17.84
C ARG A 209 26.12 -18.03 -16.87
N ASP A 210 25.41 -18.55 -15.87
CA ASP A 210 25.97 -19.46 -14.84
C ASP A 210 27.24 -18.92 -14.14
N GLY A 211 27.34 -17.61 -13.97
CA GLY A 211 28.50 -16.91 -13.41
C GLY A 211 29.64 -16.64 -14.40
N GLU A 212 29.51 -17.02 -15.67
CA GLU A 212 30.54 -16.85 -16.71
C GLU A 212 30.14 -15.85 -17.80
N VAL A 213 31.14 -15.16 -18.37
CA VAL A 213 30.92 -14.07 -19.34
C VAL A 213 30.46 -14.64 -20.69
N TYR A 214 29.25 -14.24 -21.10
CA TYR A 214 28.50 -14.84 -22.22
C TYR A 214 28.38 -13.92 -23.46
N ILE A 215 29.15 -12.84 -23.50
CA ILE A 215 29.10 -11.81 -24.55
C ILE A 215 29.52 -12.38 -25.93
N ASN A 216 30.52 -13.26 -26.00
CA ASN A 216 30.95 -13.91 -27.26
C ASN A 216 29.87 -14.80 -27.89
N GLN A 217 28.96 -15.32 -27.06
CA GLN A 217 27.84 -16.15 -27.44
C GLN A 217 26.66 -15.25 -27.84
N SER A 218 26.42 -14.17 -27.10
CA SER A 218 25.44 -13.12 -27.44
C SER A 218 25.73 -12.44 -28.78
N LEU A 219 27.01 -12.18 -29.10
CA LEU A 219 27.47 -11.67 -30.40
C LEU A 219 27.05 -12.57 -31.59
N LYS A 220 26.77 -13.86 -31.35
CA LYS A 220 26.27 -14.81 -32.35
C LYS A 220 24.75 -15.01 -32.26
N ALA A 221 24.19 -14.97 -31.05
CA ALA A 221 22.77 -15.18 -30.81
C ALA A 221 21.90 -13.97 -31.19
N GLU A 222 22.46 -12.75 -31.13
CA GLU A 222 21.71 -11.49 -31.24
C GLU A 222 22.12 -10.62 -32.45
N CYS A 223 22.94 -11.14 -33.38
CA CYS A 223 23.38 -10.41 -34.57
C CYS A 223 23.26 -11.30 -35.82
N ASP A 224 22.77 -10.74 -36.92
CA ASP A 224 22.73 -11.39 -38.23
C ASP A 224 24.12 -11.40 -38.89
N GLU A 225 24.41 -12.40 -39.74
CA GLU A 225 25.69 -12.57 -40.48
C GLU A 225 25.99 -11.47 -41.54
N THR A 226 25.35 -10.31 -41.46
CA THR A 226 25.39 -9.26 -42.49
C THR A 226 26.20 -8.02 -42.06
N GLN A 227 25.99 -6.87 -42.71
CA GLN A 227 26.74 -5.63 -42.47
C GLN A 227 26.51 -5.02 -41.07
N GLU A 228 25.52 -5.50 -40.30
CA GLU A 228 25.25 -5.06 -38.94
C GLU A 228 26.33 -5.44 -37.93
N THR A 229 27.10 -6.49 -38.22
CA THR A 229 28.19 -7.01 -37.36
C THR A 229 29.11 -5.92 -36.82
N GLY A 230 29.56 -4.98 -37.67
CA GLY A 230 30.43 -3.87 -37.25
C GLY A 230 29.76 -2.88 -36.28
N HIS A 231 28.45 -2.65 -36.41
CA HIS A 231 27.69 -1.80 -35.49
C HIS A 231 27.47 -2.50 -34.15
N PHE A 232 27.12 -3.78 -34.18
CA PHE A 232 26.86 -4.58 -32.97
C PHE A 232 28.15 -4.77 -32.14
N HIS A 233 29.29 -5.06 -32.79
CA HIS A 233 30.59 -5.07 -32.13
C HIS A 233 30.94 -3.72 -31.49
N ASN A 234 30.77 -2.60 -32.21
CA ASN A 234 31.00 -1.27 -31.64
C ASN A 234 30.10 -0.98 -30.42
N PHE A 235 28.83 -1.40 -30.43
CA PHE A 235 27.93 -1.29 -29.29
C PHE A 235 28.41 -2.10 -28.06
N VAL A 236 29.05 -3.25 -28.27
CA VAL A 236 29.63 -4.08 -27.18
C VAL A 236 30.91 -3.43 -26.63
N ASP A 237 31.81 -3.01 -27.52
CA ASP A 237 33.19 -2.64 -27.20
C ASP A 237 33.36 -1.18 -26.73
N VAL A 238 32.43 -0.28 -27.09
CA VAL A 238 32.50 1.14 -26.73
C VAL A 238 32.21 1.39 -25.25
N VAL A 239 33.00 2.26 -24.60
CA VAL A 239 32.67 2.74 -23.24
C VAL A 239 31.47 3.68 -23.28
N SER A 240 30.48 3.47 -22.41
CA SER A 240 29.35 4.37 -22.25
C SER A 240 28.69 4.21 -20.88
N ALA A 241 27.62 4.97 -20.64
CA ALA A 241 26.67 4.69 -19.57
C ALA A 241 25.86 3.42 -19.92
N ARG A 242 25.59 2.57 -18.94
CA ARG A 242 24.90 1.27 -19.11
C ARG A 242 23.96 1.02 -17.94
N THR A 243 22.89 0.25 -18.16
CA THR A 243 22.15 -0.41 -17.09
C THR A 243 22.04 -1.91 -17.36
N ALA A 244 21.85 -2.69 -16.30
CA ALA A 244 21.67 -4.13 -16.36
C ALA A 244 20.75 -4.63 -15.25
N VAL A 245 20.23 -5.84 -15.45
CA VAL A 245 19.50 -6.62 -14.45
C VAL A 245 20.07 -8.03 -14.40
N GLY A 246 20.22 -8.57 -13.20
CA GLY A 246 20.71 -9.93 -12.95
C GLY A 246 20.20 -10.48 -11.62
N HIS A 247 20.77 -11.58 -11.15
CA HIS A 247 20.51 -12.11 -9.81
C HIS A 247 21.78 -12.67 -9.16
N ASP A 248 21.80 -12.79 -7.84
CA ASP A 248 22.84 -13.52 -7.11
C ASP A 248 22.45 -15.00 -6.87
N ALA A 249 23.34 -15.77 -6.24
CA ALA A 249 23.12 -17.18 -5.94
C ALA A 249 21.96 -17.42 -4.95
N ASP A 250 21.67 -16.48 -4.07
CA ASP A 250 20.57 -16.56 -3.10
C ASP A 250 19.19 -16.24 -3.73
N GLY A 251 19.18 -15.75 -4.98
CA GLY A 251 17.97 -15.42 -5.73
C GLY A 251 17.50 -13.97 -5.54
N ASN A 252 18.30 -13.09 -4.94
CA ASN A 252 17.99 -11.67 -4.89
C ASN A 252 18.17 -11.06 -6.29
N LEU A 253 17.27 -10.16 -6.69
CA LEU A 253 17.42 -9.46 -7.96
C LEU A 253 18.43 -8.32 -7.82
N LEU A 254 19.35 -8.20 -8.78
CA LEU A 254 20.38 -7.19 -8.81
C LEU A 254 20.10 -6.19 -9.95
N LEU A 255 19.93 -4.92 -9.60
CA LEU A 255 19.85 -3.81 -10.56
C LEU A 255 21.16 -3.04 -10.53
N PHE A 256 21.77 -2.87 -11.71
CA PHE A 256 23.01 -2.11 -11.87
C PHE A 256 22.81 -0.95 -12.83
N GLN A 257 23.31 0.23 -12.45
CA GLN A 257 23.42 1.41 -13.30
C GLN A 257 24.83 2.00 -13.19
N ILE A 258 25.41 2.41 -14.32
CA ILE A 258 26.66 3.18 -14.35
C ILE A 258 26.52 4.46 -15.19
N ASP A 259 27.14 5.52 -14.69
CA ASP A 259 27.25 6.81 -15.36
C ASP A 259 28.37 6.78 -16.41
N GLY A 260 28.18 7.53 -17.50
CA GLY A 260 29.12 7.55 -18.61
C GLY A 260 28.83 8.65 -19.62
N LYS A 261 29.37 8.50 -20.83
CA LYS A 261 28.95 9.12 -22.10
C LYS A 261 29.68 8.37 -23.22
N THR A 262 29.00 8.04 -24.32
CA THR A 262 29.53 7.12 -25.34
C THR A 262 30.87 7.62 -25.90
N SER A 263 31.85 6.71 -25.98
CA SER A 263 33.23 6.97 -26.38
C SER A 263 34.05 7.88 -25.45
N VAL A 264 33.54 8.28 -24.28
CA VAL A 264 34.24 9.21 -23.37
C VAL A 264 34.32 8.71 -21.92
N ARG A 265 33.23 8.16 -21.35
CA ARG A 265 33.17 7.74 -19.93
C ARG A 265 32.27 6.52 -19.73
N GLY A 266 32.52 5.77 -18.66
CA GLY A 266 31.76 4.59 -18.26
C GLY A 266 32.52 3.30 -18.53
N MET A 267 31.79 2.23 -18.83
CA MET A 267 32.34 0.90 -19.15
C MET A 267 31.84 0.42 -20.52
N ASN A 268 32.61 -0.48 -21.13
CA ASN A 268 32.08 -1.35 -22.19
C ASN A 268 31.43 -2.60 -21.58
N LEU A 269 30.82 -3.47 -22.41
CA LEU A 269 30.06 -4.60 -21.86
C LEU A 269 30.95 -5.68 -21.22
N TRP A 270 32.17 -5.89 -21.73
CA TRP A 270 33.14 -6.83 -21.13
C TRP A 270 33.49 -6.46 -19.69
N GLU A 271 33.82 -5.18 -19.49
CA GLU A 271 34.14 -4.59 -18.20
C GLU A 271 32.97 -4.61 -17.24
N PHE A 272 31.75 -4.37 -17.76
CA PHE A 272 30.54 -4.35 -16.96
C PHE A 272 30.13 -5.77 -16.53
N ALA A 273 30.24 -6.77 -17.41
CA ALA A 273 30.04 -8.18 -17.07
C ALA A 273 31.03 -8.66 -16.00
N GLU A 274 32.33 -8.37 -16.17
CA GLU A 274 33.36 -8.68 -15.17
C GLU A 274 33.08 -7.97 -13.83
N PHE A 275 32.62 -6.71 -13.85
CA PHE A 275 32.23 -6.01 -12.63
C PHE A 275 31.01 -6.65 -11.95
N MET A 276 29.99 -7.07 -12.70
CA MET A 276 28.82 -7.77 -12.16
C MET A 276 29.20 -9.15 -11.59
N LYS A 277 30.06 -9.90 -12.27
CA LYS A 277 30.61 -11.20 -11.82
C LYS A 277 31.39 -11.04 -10.50
N GLN A 278 32.30 -10.07 -10.44
CA GLN A 278 33.02 -9.70 -9.21
C GLN A 278 32.09 -9.22 -8.08
N SER A 279 30.85 -8.83 -8.39
CA SER A 279 29.83 -8.40 -7.43
C SER A 279 28.82 -9.50 -7.08
N GLY A 280 29.04 -10.75 -7.53
CA GLY A 280 28.24 -11.92 -7.16
C GLY A 280 27.06 -12.25 -8.10
N ALA A 281 26.94 -11.59 -9.25
CA ALA A 281 25.88 -11.91 -10.21
C ALA A 281 26.13 -13.26 -10.92
N ILE A 282 25.10 -14.12 -10.98
CA ILE A 282 25.13 -15.43 -11.65
C ILE A 282 24.64 -15.31 -13.09
N ASN A 283 23.39 -14.90 -13.30
CA ASN A 283 22.89 -14.51 -14.62
C ASN A 283 22.61 -13.00 -14.67
N ALA A 284 22.91 -12.37 -15.81
CA ALA A 284 22.71 -10.93 -16.02
C ALA A 284 22.55 -10.54 -17.50
N ILE A 285 21.64 -9.61 -17.83
CA ILE A 285 21.48 -9.05 -19.18
C ILE A 285 21.73 -7.53 -19.18
N ASN A 286 22.23 -7.01 -20.30
CA ASN A 286 22.37 -5.57 -20.53
C ASN A 286 21.04 -4.97 -21.02
N LEU A 287 20.69 -3.80 -20.49
CA LEU A 287 19.49 -3.03 -20.82
C LEU A 287 19.86 -1.76 -21.63
N ASP A 288 18.94 -0.81 -21.80
CA ASP A 288 19.19 0.41 -22.58
C ASP A 288 20.23 1.34 -21.91
N GLY A 289 21.02 2.07 -22.71
CA GLY A 289 22.24 2.76 -22.27
C GLY A 289 22.45 4.15 -22.90
N GLY A 290 23.68 4.66 -22.84
CA GLY A 290 23.98 6.04 -23.20
C GLY A 290 23.10 7.02 -22.41
N GLY A 291 22.53 8.03 -23.08
CA GLY A 291 21.63 9.01 -22.47
C GLY A 291 20.35 8.45 -21.86
N SER A 292 19.98 7.20 -22.18
CA SER A 292 18.87 6.51 -21.50
C SER A 292 19.21 6.13 -20.06
N SER A 293 20.50 5.89 -19.74
CA SER A 293 20.97 5.42 -18.43
C SER A 293 20.56 6.39 -17.31
N THR A 294 19.60 5.96 -16.50
CA THR A 294 18.96 6.79 -15.48
C THR A 294 18.69 5.96 -14.23
N PHE A 295 19.12 6.45 -13.06
CA PHE A 295 18.79 5.88 -11.76
C PHE A 295 18.02 6.89 -10.90
N VAL A 296 16.96 6.41 -10.23
CA VAL A 296 16.02 7.22 -9.43
C VAL A 296 15.87 6.59 -8.05
N VAL A 297 15.94 7.41 -7.01
CA VAL A 297 15.73 7.06 -5.59
C VAL A 297 14.59 7.92 -5.05
N ASP A 298 13.56 7.32 -4.46
CA ASP A 298 12.37 8.00 -3.89
C ASP A 298 11.82 9.11 -4.82
N GLY A 299 11.55 8.72 -6.07
CA GLY A 299 11.09 9.65 -7.11
C GLY A 299 12.04 10.81 -7.43
N SER A 300 13.32 10.74 -7.10
CA SER A 300 14.32 11.80 -7.36
C SER A 300 15.50 11.25 -8.17
N LEU A 301 15.99 12.03 -9.14
CA LEU A 301 17.12 11.62 -9.99
C LEU A 301 18.40 11.50 -9.14
N ALA A 302 19.10 10.37 -9.26
CA ALA A 302 20.28 10.03 -8.46
C ALA A 302 21.51 9.64 -9.31
N SER A 303 21.35 9.42 -10.62
CA SER A 303 22.45 9.27 -11.57
C SER A 303 22.88 10.61 -12.19
N TYR A 304 23.94 10.58 -13.00
CA TYR A 304 24.35 11.68 -13.87
C TYR A 304 24.10 11.30 -15.35
N PRO A 305 22.93 11.68 -15.93
CA PRO A 305 22.65 11.49 -17.35
C PRO A 305 23.73 12.09 -18.26
N SER A 306 23.85 11.55 -19.47
CA SER A 306 24.86 11.96 -20.44
C SER A 306 24.34 12.79 -21.61
N ASP A 307 23.03 12.84 -21.83
CA ASP A 307 22.39 13.77 -22.78
C ASP A 307 22.47 15.21 -22.25
N HIS A 308 22.65 16.18 -23.15
CA HIS A 308 22.58 17.60 -22.82
C HIS A 308 21.13 18.10 -22.71
N CYS A 309 20.95 19.22 -22.00
CA CYS A 309 19.67 19.92 -21.88
C CYS A 309 19.40 20.85 -23.06
N ASP A 310 18.16 20.86 -23.54
CA ASP A 310 17.70 21.81 -24.56
C ASP A 310 17.89 23.27 -24.10
N ASN A 311 18.37 24.10 -25.04
CA ASN A 311 18.80 25.49 -24.87
C ASN A 311 19.98 25.75 -23.90
N ASP A 312 20.65 24.75 -23.31
CA ASP A 312 21.86 24.98 -22.49
C ASP A 312 22.77 23.74 -22.37
N GLU A 313 23.64 23.54 -23.37
CA GLU A 313 24.59 22.41 -23.51
C GLU A 313 25.52 22.17 -22.30
N ARG A 314 25.64 23.13 -21.37
CA ARG A 314 26.47 22.99 -20.17
C ARG A 314 25.84 22.12 -19.07
N TRP A 315 24.58 21.71 -19.25
CA TRP A 315 23.86 20.87 -18.29
C TRP A 315 23.42 19.58 -18.95
N CYS A 316 23.43 18.49 -18.17
CA CYS A 316 22.90 17.21 -18.62
C CYS A 316 21.46 17.02 -18.12
N CYS A 317 20.62 16.38 -18.95
CA CYS A 317 19.19 16.18 -18.70
C CYS A 317 18.81 14.70 -18.80
N GLU A 318 17.85 14.25 -17.98
CA GLU A 318 17.32 12.88 -18.07
C GLU A 318 16.55 12.67 -19.39
N ARG A 319 16.81 11.54 -20.06
CA ARG A 319 16.09 11.16 -21.27
C ARG A 319 14.64 10.78 -20.96
N ARG A 320 13.73 11.08 -21.89
CA ARG A 320 12.40 10.47 -21.92
C ARG A 320 12.54 9.07 -22.51
N VAL A 321 12.43 8.04 -21.69
CA VAL A 321 12.61 6.63 -22.08
C VAL A 321 11.25 5.94 -22.31
N SER A 322 11.30 4.65 -22.63
CA SER A 322 10.15 3.76 -22.76
C SER A 322 9.87 3.05 -21.43
N THR A 323 10.17 1.75 -21.31
CA THR A 323 9.91 0.98 -20.09
C THR A 323 10.90 1.26 -18.98
N ILE A 324 10.47 1.06 -17.73
CA ILE A 324 11.32 1.15 -16.54
C ILE A 324 11.20 -0.11 -15.68
N LEU A 325 12.26 -0.44 -14.95
CA LEU A 325 12.24 -1.37 -13.84
C LEU A 325 12.01 -0.56 -12.56
N CYS A 326 10.95 -0.91 -11.83
CA CYS A 326 10.51 -0.24 -10.61
C CYS A 326 10.60 -1.22 -9.43
N VAL A 327 11.40 -0.87 -8.41
CA VAL A 327 11.37 -1.51 -7.10
C VAL A 327 10.45 -0.71 -6.20
N HIS A 328 9.40 -1.34 -5.66
CA HIS A 328 8.38 -0.70 -4.84
C HIS A 328 8.13 -1.51 -3.55
N PRO A 329 7.49 -0.92 -2.51
CA PRO A 329 7.06 -1.67 -1.34
C PRO A 329 6.10 -2.80 -1.73
N ARG A 330 6.05 -3.88 -0.94
CA ARG A 330 5.14 -5.01 -1.20
C ARG A 330 3.69 -4.52 -1.27
N ARG A 331 3.03 -4.71 -2.42
CA ARG A 331 1.68 -4.19 -2.67
C ARG A 331 0.59 -5.13 -2.12
N CYS A 332 -0.47 -4.58 -1.56
CA CYS A 332 -1.65 -5.34 -1.14
C CYS A 332 -2.59 -5.66 -2.31
N GLN A 333 -3.41 -6.71 -2.17
CA GLN A 333 -4.51 -7.01 -3.08
C GLN A 333 -5.84 -7.12 -2.29
N PRO A 334 -6.85 -6.28 -2.56
CA PRO A 334 -6.79 -5.10 -3.41
C PRO A 334 -5.88 -4.02 -2.81
N SER A 335 -5.36 -3.12 -3.65
CA SER A 335 -4.35 -2.11 -3.27
C SER A 335 -4.79 -1.14 -2.16
N ASN A 336 -6.09 -0.94 -1.99
CA ASN A 336 -6.70 -0.09 -0.96
C ASN A 336 -7.30 -0.88 0.21
N CYS A 337 -7.08 -2.20 0.30
CA CYS A 337 -7.69 -3.07 1.31
C CYS A 337 -9.22 -2.87 1.44
N SER A 338 -9.91 -2.82 0.30
CA SER A 338 -11.35 -2.56 0.14
C SER A 338 -11.83 -1.21 0.70
N GLY A 339 -10.91 -0.29 1.02
CA GLY A 339 -11.19 0.93 1.78
C GLY A 339 -11.36 0.71 3.28
N ASN A 340 -11.11 -0.51 3.77
CA ASN A 340 -11.47 -0.98 5.11
C ASN A 340 -10.29 -1.43 5.96
N GLY A 341 -9.09 -1.50 5.40
CA GLY A 341 -7.84 -1.81 6.10
C GLY A 341 -6.69 -0.90 5.66
N ASP A 342 -5.60 -0.99 6.41
CA ASP A 342 -4.34 -0.33 6.11
C ASP A 342 -3.37 -1.36 5.50
N CYS A 343 -2.61 -0.99 4.46
CA CYS A 343 -1.69 -1.90 3.78
C CYS A 343 -0.32 -1.90 4.46
N ILE A 344 0.11 -3.05 4.99
CA ILE A 344 1.38 -3.22 5.71
C ILE A 344 2.12 -4.43 5.14
N ASP A 345 3.29 -4.19 4.55
CA ASP A 345 4.13 -5.20 3.87
C ASP A 345 3.37 -6.12 2.87
N GLY A 346 2.44 -5.53 2.13
CA GLY A 346 1.60 -6.23 1.16
C GLY A 346 0.51 -7.12 1.78
N ARG A 347 0.25 -6.98 3.09
CA ARG A 347 -0.89 -7.58 3.79
C ARG A 347 -1.85 -6.50 4.30
N CYS A 348 -3.15 -6.72 4.15
CA CYS A 348 -4.15 -5.82 4.69
C CYS A 348 -4.37 -6.06 6.19
N GLN A 349 -4.13 -5.03 7.02
CA GLN A 349 -4.59 -5.00 8.41
C GLN A 349 -5.97 -4.36 8.47
N CYS A 350 -7.01 -5.15 8.75
CA CYS A 350 -8.38 -4.66 8.73
C CYS A 350 -8.71 -3.78 9.95
N ARG A 351 -9.42 -2.68 9.69
CA ARG A 351 -9.96 -1.81 10.74
C ARG A 351 -11.13 -2.50 11.43
N GLN A 352 -11.45 -2.08 12.66
CA GLN A 352 -12.49 -2.70 13.49
C GLN A 352 -13.81 -2.83 12.73
N GLY A 353 -14.41 -4.02 12.77
CA GLY A 353 -15.63 -4.34 12.01
C GLY A 353 -15.40 -4.94 10.63
N TRP A 354 -14.16 -5.23 10.24
CA TRP A 354 -13.82 -5.85 8.94
C TRP A 354 -12.82 -7.02 9.06
N GLN A 355 -12.92 -7.96 8.11
CA GLN A 355 -12.14 -9.18 7.98
C GLN A 355 -12.06 -9.61 6.50
N GLY A 356 -11.37 -10.71 6.23
CA GLY A 356 -11.02 -11.15 4.88
C GLY A 356 -9.57 -10.83 4.53
N VAL A 357 -9.08 -11.33 3.40
CA VAL A 357 -7.66 -11.12 3.01
C VAL A 357 -7.39 -9.70 2.52
N GLY A 358 -8.43 -9.04 2.02
CA GLY A 358 -8.46 -7.67 1.52
C GLY A 358 -9.44 -6.77 2.28
N CYS A 359 -9.87 -7.15 3.49
CA CYS A 359 -10.88 -6.46 4.31
C CYS A 359 -12.24 -6.24 3.62
N GLU A 360 -12.60 -7.19 2.75
CA GLU A 360 -13.80 -7.21 1.93
C GLU A 360 -15.09 -7.54 2.72
N ALA A 361 -14.97 -8.28 3.82
CA ALA A 361 -16.10 -8.78 4.60
C ALA A 361 -16.25 -8.05 5.94
N ARG A 362 -17.48 -7.83 6.40
CA ARG A 362 -17.72 -7.25 7.73
C ARG A 362 -17.65 -8.30 8.83
N VAL A 363 -17.08 -7.92 9.97
CA VAL A 363 -17.17 -8.66 11.23
C VAL A 363 -18.48 -8.29 11.90
N CYS A 364 -19.33 -9.29 12.11
CA CYS A 364 -20.56 -9.16 12.88
C CYS A 364 -20.21 -8.89 14.35
N LEU A 365 -21.01 -8.10 15.05
CA LEU A 365 -20.95 -8.01 16.51
C LEU A 365 -22.31 -8.48 17.06
N PRO A 366 -22.37 -9.67 17.69
CA PRO A 366 -21.27 -10.58 18.05
C PRO A 366 -20.75 -11.36 16.83
N PRO A 367 -19.55 -11.98 16.91
CA PRO A 367 -18.83 -12.54 15.75
C PRO A 367 -19.49 -13.74 15.05
N VAL A 368 -20.65 -14.21 15.52
CA VAL A 368 -21.39 -15.33 14.91
C VAL A 368 -22.89 -15.03 14.89
N CYS A 369 -23.41 -14.63 13.73
CA CYS A 369 -24.80 -14.96 13.41
C CYS A 369 -24.86 -16.48 13.23
N GLY A 370 -25.74 -17.17 13.95
CA GLY A 370 -25.96 -18.61 13.78
C GLY A 370 -26.53 -18.95 12.39
N PRO A 371 -26.66 -20.24 12.04
CA PRO A 371 -27.09 -20.71 10.71
C PRO A 371 -28.55 -20.37 10.33
N ARG A 372 -29.18 -19.47 11.08
CA ARG A 372 -30.56 -18.97 10.93
C ARG A 372 -30.60 -17.44 10.83
N GLY A 373 -29.54 -16.79 10.36
CA GLY A 373 -29.51 -15.34 10.16
C GLY A 373 -28.43 -14.85 9.19
N ILE A 374 -28.61 -13.63 8.68
CA ILE A 374 -27.74 -12.94 7.74
C ILE A 374 -27.12 -11.73 8.44
N CYS A 375 -25.82 -11.50 8.26
CA CYS A 375 -25.12 -10.37 8.86
C CYS A 375 -25.32 -9.08 8.04
N THR A 376 -25.68 -7.98 8.69
CA THR A 376 -26.01 -6.70 8.05
C THR A 376 -25.37 -5.51 8.78
N ALA A 377 -25.52 -4.30 8.23
CA ALA A 377 -24.98 -3.07 8.82
C ALA A 377 -25.53 -2.71 10.21
N SER A 378 -26.66 -3.29 10.62
CA SER A 378 -27.28 -3.13 11.95
C SER A 378 -27.18 -4.37 12.84
N GLY A 379 -26.37 -5.37 12.45
CA GLY A 379 -26.21 -6.65 13.16
C GLY A 379 -26.85 -7.83 12.42
N CYS A 380 -27.10 -8.92 13.14
CA CYS A 380 -27.72 -10.13 12.57
C CYS A 380 -29.23 -9.92 12.32
N VAL A 381 -29.66 -10.10 11.07
CA VAL A 381 -31.07 -10.20 10.69
C VAL A 381 -31.45 -11.67 10.67
N CYS A 382 -32.37 -12.07 11.53
CA CYS A 382 -32.73 -13.48 11.71
C CYS A 382 -33.79 -13.95 10.73
N HIS A 383 -33.64 -15.17 10.25
CA HIS A 383 -34.63 -15.85 9.41
C HIS A 383 -35.96 -16.00 10.16
N ALA A 384 -37.04 -16.27 9.43
CA ALA A 384 -38.36 -16.47 10.03
C ALA A 384 -38.32 -17.60 11.08
N GLY A 385 -38.96 -17.36 12.23
CA GLY A 385 -38.94 -18.29 13.37
C GLY A 385 -37.77 -18.11 14.36
N TRP A 386 -36.83 -17.21 14.08
CA TRP A 386 -35.62 -17.00 14.90
C TRP A 386 -35.41 -15.54 15.29
N ARG A 387 -34.77 -15.32 16.44
CA ARG A 387 -34.41 -14.02 17.01
C ARG A 387 -33.18 -14.09 17.92
N GLY A 388 -32.88 -12.97 18.57
CA GLY A 388 -31.75 -12.80 19.48
C GLY A 388 -30.48 -12.38 18.74
N HIS A 389 -29.49 -11.88 19.48
CA HIS A 389 -28.32 -11.20 18.91
C HIS A 389 -27.55 -12.04 17.87
N ASN A 390 -27.57 -13.37 18.04
CA ASN A 390 -26.93 -14.37 17.17
C ASN A 390 -27.95 -15.27 16.42
N CYS A 391 -29.24 -14.93 16.40
CA CYS A 391 -30.29 -15.74 15.75
C CYS A 391 -30.44 -17.20 16.23
N ASN A 392 -29.99 -17.51 17.45
CA ASN A 392 -30.02 -18.85 18.06
C ASN A 392 -31.24 -19.07 18.98
N GLN A 393 -32.18 -18.12 19.08
CA GLN A 393 -33.40 -18.25 19.88
C GLN A 393 -34.60 -18.42 18.94
N VAL A 394 -35.44 -19.41 19.20
CA VAL A 394 -36.75 -19.54 18.53
C VAL A 394 -37.67 -18.38 18.94
N CYS A 395 -38.69 -18.07 18.13
CA CYS A 395 -39.71 -17.11 18.52
C CYS A 395 -40.42 -17.48 19.82
N PRO A 396 -40.78 -16.48 20.67
CA PRO A 396 -41.65 -16.71 21.81
C PRO A 396 -43.07 -17.08 21.32
N LEU A 397 -43.80 -17.87 22.10
CA LEU A 397 -45.16 -18.29 21.75
C LEU A 397 -46.07 -17.08 21.42
N GLY A 398 -46.91 -17.26 20.41
CA GLY A 398 -47.75 -16.22 19.84
C GLY A 398 -47.04 -15.20 18.94
N PHE A 399 -45.76 -15.38 18.64
CA PHE A 399 -45.02 -14.58 17.66
C PHE A 399 -44.35 -15.44 16.59
N PHE A 400 -44.31 -14.92 15.36
CA PHE A 400 -43.77 -15.62 14.20
C PHE A 400 -43.07 -14.67 13.20
N GLY A 401 -42.51 -15.26 12.13
CA GLY A 401 -41.95 -14.52 11.00
C GLY A 401 -40.57 -13.93 11.27
N LEU A 402 -40.14 -13.02 10.39
CA LEU A 402 -38.79 -12.44 10.42
C LEU A 402 -38.54 -11.69 11.74
N SER A 403 -37.45 -12.05 12.42
CA SER A 403 -37.09 -11.54 13.77
C SER A 403 -38.22 -11.63 14.80
N CYS A 404 -39.21 -12.51 14.60
CA CYS A 404 -40.38 -12.71 15.47
C CYS A 404 -41.24 -11.46 15.67
N THR A 405 -41.40 -10.65 14.62
CA THR A 405 -42.10 -9.35 14.66
C THR A 405 -43.61 -9.44 14.45
N GLN A 406 -44.15 -10.58 13.99
CA GLN A 406 -45.56 -10.75 13.68
C GLN A 406 -46.27 -11.52 14.81
N GLN A 407 -47.50 -11.13 15.15
CA GLN A 407 -48.30 -11.79 16.19
C GLN A 407 -49.28 -12.79 15.57
N CYS A 408 -49.38 -13.99 16.15
CA CYS A 408 -50.25 -15.06 15.68
C CYS A 408 -51.74 -14.73 15.82
N ARG A 409 -52.55 -15.28 14.92
CA ARG A 409 -54.00 -15.03 14.78
C ARG A 409 -54.76 -16.35 14.67
N CYS A 410 -54.66 -17.14 15.73
CA CYS A 410 -55.27 -18.45 15.90
C CYS A 410 -56.25 -18.41 17.07
N ASP A 411 -57.18 -19.37 17.15
CA ASP A 411 -58.19 -19.41 18.22
C ASP A 411 -57.55 -19.56 19.62
N ASP A 412 -56.44 -20.31 19.72
CA ASP A 412 -55.44 -20.13 20.77
C ASP A 412 -54.27 -19.30 20.21
N PRO A 413 -54.12 -18.02 20.62
CA PRO A 413 -53.06 -17.15 20.11
C PRO A 413 -51.64 -17.55 20.56
N CYS A 414 -51.49 -18.54 21.45
CA CYS A 414 -50.20 -19.08 21.89
C CYS A 414 -49.72 -20.29 21.06
N LEU A 415 -50.58 -20.93 20.24
CA LEU A 415 -50.21 -22.06 19.36
C LEU A 415 -50.21 -21.68 17.88
N CYS A 416 -49.00 -21.57 17.31
CA CYS A 416 -48.75 -21.30 15.90
C CYS A 416 -47.33 -21.75 15.52
N ASP A 417 -47.09 -22.09 14.25
CA ASP A 417 -45.74 -22.31 13.75
C ASP A 417 -44.92 -21.00 13.75
N PRO A 418 -43.72 -20.96 14.37
CA PRO A 418 -42.94 -19.73 14.50
C PRO A 418 -42.38 -19.20 13.16
N GLN A 419 -42.29 -20.00 12.10
CA GLN A 419 -41.77 -19.53 10.81
C GLN A 419 -42.87 -18.89 9.96
N THR A 420 -44.05 -19.52 9.91
CA THR A 420 -45.14 -19.23 8.96
C THR A 420 -46.38 -18.62 9.61
N GLY A 421 -46.55 -18.74 10.93
CA GLY A 421 -47.76 -18.33 11.64
C GLY A 421 -48.94 -19.30 11.49
N SER A 422 -48.73 -20.48 10.88
CA SER A 422 -49.79 -21.48 10.67
C SER A 422 -50.37 -21.98 11.99
N CYS A 423 -51.70 -21.95 12.11
CA CYS A 423 -52.45 -22.48 13.26
C CYS A 423 -52.61 -24.00 13.21
N ASN A 424 -52.42 -24.63 12.04
CA ASN A 424 -52.54 -26.08 11.86
C ASN A 424 -51.17 -26.76 11.98
N ALA A 425 -50.39 -26.38 13.00
CA ALA A 425 -48.99 -26.75 13.15
C ALA A 425 -48.79 -27.77 14.27
N THR A 426 -48.44 -29.01 13.89
CA THR A 426 -47.91 -30.00 14.82
C THR A 426 -46.48 -29.60 15.24
N LEU A 427 -46.37 -28.83 16.32
CA LEU A 427 -45.10 -28.57 17.00
C LEU A 427 -44.46 -29.92 17.39
N PRO A 428 -43.14 -30.13 17.14
CA PRO A 428 -42.47 -31.40 17.47
C PRO A 428 -42.63 -31.82 18.93
N GLU A 429 -42.66 -33.13 19.18
CA GLU A 429 -43.05 -33.73 20.46
C GLU A 429 -42.01 -33.61 21.60
N GLU A 430 -41.70 -32.39 22.03
CA GLU A 430 -41.15 -32.11 23.37
C GLU A 430 -42.28 -31.71 24.33
N THR A 431 -43.24 -32.62 24.51
CA THR A 431 -44.59 -32.39 25.07
C THR A 431 -44.64 -31.76 26.47
N ASN A 432 -43.59 -31.87 27.28
CA ASN A 432 -43.52 -31.21 28.59
C ASN A 432 -43.11 -29.74 28.52
N LEU A 433 -42.22 -29.35 27.60
CA LEU A 433 -41.68 -27.99 27.52
C LEU A 433 -42.68 -27.04 26.84
N THR A 434 -43.32 -27.52 25.76
CA THR A 434 -44.37 -26.77 25.05
C THR A 434 -45.58 -26.52 25.94
N LEU A 435 -46.07 -27.53 26.68
CA LEU A 435 -47.23 -27.40 27.55
C LEU A 435 -47.00 -26.40 28.71
N HIS A 436 -45.84 -26.45 29.36
CA HIS A 436 -45.47 -25.49 30.41
C HIS A 436 -45.35 -24.05 29.85
N THR A 437 -44.75 -23.89 28.67
CA THR A 437 -44.58 -22.57 28.05
C THR A 437 -45.91 -21.99 27.56
N ALA A 438 -46.81 -22.81 27.03
CA ALA A 438 -48.17 -22.42 26.66
C ALA A 438 -48.99 -22.02 27.91
N GLY A 439 -48.89 -22.79 29.00
CA GLY A 439 -49.49 -22.44 30.29
C GLY A 439 -49.03 -21.07 30.82
N GLN A 440 -47.73 -20.76 30.70
CA GLN A 440 -47.20 -19.42 31.05
C GLN A 440 -47.71 -18.32 30.10
N CYS A 441 -47.86 -18.60 28.81
CA CYS A 441 -48.41 -17.67 27.82
C CYS A 441 -49.86 -17.30 28.16
N LEU A 442 -50.71 -18.30 28.39
CA LEU A 442 -52.12 -18.13 28.75
C LEU A 442 -52.29 -17.45 30.12
N ALA A 443 -51.55 -17.89 31.14
CA ALA A 443 -51.58 -17.26 32.47
C ALA A 443 -51.18 -15.78 32.42
N LYS A 444 -50.19 -15.42 31.59
CA LYS A 444 -49.80 -14.01 31.38
C LYS A 444 -50.89 -13.21 30.67
N GLN A 445 -51.56 -13.77 29.65
CA GLN A 445 -52.69 -13.10 29.02
C GLN A 445 -53.84 -12.87 30.00
N MET A 446 -54.25 -13.90 30.75
CA MET A 446 -55.26 -13.81 31.81
C MET A 446 -54.91 -12.72 32.84
N PHE A 447 -53.65 -12.67 33.29
CA PHE A 447 -53.21 -11.63 34.24
C PHE A 447 -53.21 -10.22 33.65
N THR A 448 -52.93 -10.05 32.34
CA THR A 448 -53.06 -8.74 31.68
C THR A 448 -54.51 -8.33 31.43
N LEU A 449 -55.42 -9.28 31.20
CA LEU A 449 -56.86 -9.02 31.13
C LEU A 449 -57.39 -8.61 32.50
N TRP A 450 -57.12 -9.41 33.54
CA TRP A 450 -57.49 -9.09 34.93
C TRP A 450 -56.95 -7.72 35.37
N ARG A 451 -55.67 -7.41 35.10
CA ARG A 451 -55.11 -6.09 35.42
C ARG A 451 -55.83 -4.94 34.71
N ARG A 452 -56.17 -5.07 33.42
CA ARG A 452 -56.96 -4.05 32.71
C ARG A 452 -58.35 -3.88 33.29
N GLU A 453 -58.98 -4.97 33.72
CA GLU A 453 -60.27 -4.96 34.40
C GLU A 453 -60.17 -4.24 35.76
N GLU A 454 -59.11 -4.48 36.52
CA GLU A 454 -58.86 -3.83 37.82
C GLU A 454 -58.45 -2.36 37.69
N GLU A 455 -57.72 -2.00 36.62
CA GLU A 455 -57.40 -0.62 36.26
C GLU A 455 -58.64 0.13 35.75
N ALA A 456 -59.59 -0.55 35.10
CA ALA A 456 -60.89 0.01 34.73
C ALA A 456 -61.88 0.11 35.92
N ARG A 457 -61.73 -0.73 36.94
CA ARG A 457 -62.47 -0.65 38.23
C ARG A 457 -61.88 0.37 39.22
N ARG A 458 -60.75 1.01 38.89
CA ARG A 458 -60.12 2.02 39.75
C ARG A 458 -60.83 3.37 39.60
N GLU A 459 -61.41 3.88 40.68
CA GLU A 459 -61.99 5.22 40.69
C GLU A 459 -60.94 6.30 40.38
N PRO A 460 -61.28 7.35 39.60
CA PRO A 460 -60.36 8.43 39.28
C PRO A 460 -60.03 9.27 40.53
N PRO A 461 -58.79 9.75 40.69
CA PRO A 461 -58.39 10.50 41.88
C PRO A 461 -59.19 11.80 42.04
N HIS A 462 -59.65 12.08 43.27
CA HIS A 462 -60.54 13.22 43.61
C HIS A 462 -59.96 14.64 43.37
N LEU A 463 -58.76 14.77 42.80
CA LEU A 463 -58.10 16.04 42.50
C LEU A 463 -57.70 16.07 41.02
N THR A 464 -58.34 16.95 40.25
CA THR A 464 -58.07 17.08 38.82
C THR A 464 -56.64 17.58 38.55
N GLU A 465 -56.09 17.22 37.40
CA GLU A 465 -54.79 17.70 36.91
C GLU A 465 -54.69 19.26 36.94
N ARG A 466 -55.79 19.94 36.63
CA ARG A 466 -55.89 21.41 36.71
C ARG A 466 -55.67 21.93 38.13
N THR A 467 -56.17 21.23 39.14
CA THR A 467 -55.99 21.60 40.55
C THR A 467 -54.52 21.51 40.95
N TRP A 468 -53.81 20.45 40.51
CA TRP A 468 -52.36 20.31 40.71
C TRP A 468 -51.55 21.40 40.00
N LEU A 469 -51.89 21.72 38.75
CA LEU A 469 -51.24 22.79 38.00
C LEU A 469 -51.42 24.17 38.67
N ILE A 470 -52.61 24.46 39.21
CA ILE A 470 -52.88 25.71 39.96
C ILE A 470 -52.06 25.76 41.25
N LEU A 471 -51.98 24.64 42.01
CA LEU A 471 -51.16 24.57 43.22
C LEU A 471 -49.67 24.82 42.91
N ILE A 472 -49.13 24.19 41.86
CA ILE A 472 -47.73 24.37 41.44
C ILE A 472 -47.46 25.81 40.97
N LEU A 473 -48.35 26.39 40.15
CA LEU A 473 -48.23 27.78 39.68
C LEU A 473 -48.29 28.79 40.84
N SER A 474 -49.18 28.59 41.81
CA SER A 474 -49.28 29.48 42.96
C SER A 474 -48.04 29.40 43.87
N LEU A 475 -47.48 28.20 44.07
CA LEU A 475 -46.25 28.01 44.86
C LEU A 475 -45.03 28.65 44.18
N THR A 476 -44.88 28.49 42.85
CA THR A 476 -43.75 29.06 42.10
C THR A 476 -43.84 30.59 42.00
N LEU A 477 -45.04 31.16 41.87
CA LEU A 477 -45.25 32.62 41.95
C LEU A 477 -44.85 33.20 43.31
N LEU A 478 -45.20 32.53 44.42
CA LEU A 478 -44.81 32.95 45.76
C LEU A 478 -43.28 32.89 45.98
N LEU A 479 -42.63 31.83 45.49
CA LEU A 479 -41.17 31.71 45.51
C LEU A 479 -40.48 32.79 44.67
N ALA A 480 -40.99 33.09 43.47
CA ALA A 480 -40.45 34.15 42.62
C ALA A 480 -40.60 35.54 43.24
N ALA A 481 -41.74 35.85 43.85
CA ALA A 481 -41.97 37.11 44.57
C ALA A 481 -41.03 37.26 45.78
N SER A 482 -40.80 36.18 46.53
CA SER A 482 -39.82 36.17 47.64
C SER A 482 -38.40 36.47 47.16
N LEU A 483 -37.97 35.85 46.05
CA LEU A 483 -36.65 36.07 45.45
C LEU A 483 -36.47 37.52 44.99
N LEU A 484 -37.49 38.13 44.38
CA LEU A 484 -37.46 39.53 43.94
C LEU A 484 -37.32 40.50 45.12
N LEU A 485 -38.05 40.30 46.24
CA LEU A 485 -37.87 41.11 47.44
C LEU A 485 -36.46 41.01 48.05
N HIS A 486 -35.81 39.84 47.93
CA HIS A 486 -34.42 39.68 48.37
C HIS A 486 -33.43 40.43 47.45
N LEU A 487 -33.67 40.45 46.13
CA LEU A 487 -32.84 41.18 45.18
C LEU A 487 -32.96 42.71 45.35
N GLU A 488 -34.17 43.25 45.51
CA GLU A 488 -34.35 44.69 45.75
C GLU A 488 -33.67 45.18 47.04
N ARG A 489 -33.69 44.35 48.09
CA ARG A 489 -32.99 44.64 49.36
C ARG A 489 -31.47 44.67 49.20
N GLY A 490 -30.91 43.80 48.34
CA GLY A 490 -29.48 43.83 48.02
C GLY A 490 -29.07 45.10 47.25
N CYS A 491 -29.85 45.48 46.23
CA CYS A 491 -29.52 46.59 45.33
C CYS A 491 -29.59 48.00 45.96
N ARG A 492 -30.19 48.17 47.13
CA ARG A 492 -30.22 49.47 47.86
C ARG A 492 -29.06 49.65 48.87
N GLY A 493 -28.14 48.68 48.95
CA GLY A 493 -27.22 48.52 50.09
C GLY A 493 -25.73 48.85 49.90
N SER A 494 -25.30 49.70 48.95
CA SER A 494 -23.91 50.23 48.93
C SER A 494 -23.70 51.44 48.01
N LEU A 495 -23.12 52.52 48.52
CA LEU A 495 -22.57 53.63 47.73
C LEU A 495 -21.47 54.39 48.50
N ALA A 496 -20.22 54.29 48.03
CA ALA A 496 -18.99 54.91 48.59
C ALA A 496 -18.56 54.40 49.99
N VAL A 497 -17.28 54.40 50.42
CA VAL A 497 -16.18 55.35 50.19
C VAL A 497 -14.79 54.68 50.02
N ARG A 498 -13.90 55.39 49.30
CA ARG A 498 -12.43 55.25 49.05
C ARG A 498 -11.57 54.50 50.09
N PHE A 499 -10.46 53.87 49.63
CA PHE A 499 -9.04 54.34 49.76
C PHE A 499 -8.14 53.56 48.74
N PRO A 500 -6.87 53.94 48.43
CA PRO A 500 -6.13 53.46 47.24
C PRO A 500 -4.78 52.73 47.50
N LYS A 501 -4.11 52.36 46.38
CA LYS A 501 -2.72 51.85 46.17
C LYS A 501 -2.42 50.33 46.24
N HIS A 502 -2.28 49.79 45.02
CA HIS A 502 -1.08 49.07 44.50
C HIS A 502 -0.72 47.63 44.96
N ARG A 503 -1.01 46.68 44.05
CA ARG A 503 -0.33 45.40 43.71
C ARG A 503 -0.16 44.24 44.73
N ASP A 504 -0.76 43.12 44.31
CA ASP A 504 -0.18 41.78 44.07
C ASP A 504 0.47 41.00 45.23
N TYR A 505 -0.21 39.91 45.64
CA TYR A 505 0.40 38.69 46.21
C TYR A 505 -0.34 37.43 45.74
N SER A 506 0.35 36.28 45.80
CA SER A 506 -0.05 35.00 45.18
C SER A 506 -0.94 34.10 46.06
N TYR A 507 -1.57 33.10 45.43
CA TYR A 507 -2.43 32.07 46.04
C TYR A 507 -1.69 31.00 46.86
N LEU A 508 -2.38 30.44 47.86
CA LEU A 508 -2.29 29.06 48.38
C LEU A 508 -3.44 28.84 49.42
N PRO A 509 -3.89 27.60 49.71
CA PRO A 509 -4.86 26.86 48.89
C PRO A 509 -6.10 26.37 49.69
N LEU A 510 -6.97 25.56 49.06
CA LEU A 510 -7.57 24.35 49.67
C LEU A 510 -8.18 23.42 48.59
N THR A 511 -8.19 22.11 48.84
CA THR A 511 -8.83 21.08 47.98
C THR A 511 -10.31 20.90 48.38
N ASP A 512 -11.21 20.34 47.56
CA ASP A 512 -11.30 18.97 47.02
C ASP A 512 -12.27 18.97 45.81
N ARG A 513 -12.30 18.05 44.84
CA ARG A 513 -11.60 16.77 44.62
C ARG A 513 -11.76 16.40 43.12
N ALA A 514 -10.70 16.03 42.39
CA ALA A 514 -10.78 15.62 40.97
C ALA A 514 -9.65 14.66 40.57
N ALA A 515 -9.80 13.90 39.48
CA ALA A 515 -8.83 12.88 39.06
C ALA A 515 -8.64 12.77 37.52
N ALA A 516 -7.36 12.67 37.12
CA ALA A 516 -6.83 12.25 35.81
C ALA A 516 -7.17 13.14 34.58
N CYS A 517 -6.36 13.23 33.50
CA CYS A 517 -5.16 12.46 33.09
C CYS A 517 -4.01 13.38 32.56
N ALA A 518 -2.75 12.89 32.65
CA ALA A 518 -1.53 13.13 31.81
C ALA A 518 -1.20 14.51 31.15
N GLY A 519 0.06 14.92 30.98
CA GLY A 519 1.36 14.33 31.37
C GLY A 519 2.57 14.97 30.63
N GLY A 520 3.80 14.84 31.17
CA GLY A 520 5.10 15.26 30.59
C GLY A 520 5.42 16.76 30.63
N ASP A 521 6.69 17.23 30.57
CA ASP A 521 7.99 16.55 30.80
C ASP A 521 9.15 17.58 30.96
N THR A 522 10.12 17.34 31.86
CA THR A 522 11.47 17.97 31.97
C THR A 522 11.58 19.53 32.10
N GLU A 523 12.64 20.17 32.60
CA GLU A 523 14.00 19.75 33.02
C GLU A 523 14.55 20.58 34.23
N THR A 524 15.77 20.28 34.67
CA THR A 524 16.49 20.81 35.88
C THR A 524 17.34 22.10 35.55
N PRO A 525 18.12 22.81 36.44
CA PRO A 525 18.78 22.34 37.68
C PRO A 525 19.14 23.28 38.88
N ARG A 526 19.35 22.61 40.05
CA ARG A 526 20.43 22.77 41.08
C ARG A 526 20.44 23.92 42.13
N ARG A 527 20.54 23.46 43.39
CA ARG A 527 21.36 23.96 44.54
C ARG A 527 20.81 25.20 45.31
N ARG A 528 21.03 25.36 46.64
CA ARG A 528 21.95 24.69 47.59
C ARG A 528 21.55 24.93 49.08
N HIS A 529 21.83 23.95 49.98
CA HIS A 529 22.10 24.08 51.45
C HIS A 529 21.02 24.73 52.38
N ASP A 530 20.89 24.39 53.67
CA ASP A 530 21.55 23.35 54.51
C ASP A 530 20.72 22.94 55.76
N SER A 531 21.09 21.77 56.34
CA SER A 531 21.07 21.29 57.75
C SER A 531 19.92 21.66 58.71
N ASP A 532 19.31 20.73 59.46
CA ASP A 532 19.90 19.87 60.53
C ASP A 532 19.13 18.52 60.68
N SER A 533 19.80 17.39 60.97
CA SER A 533 20.08 16.77 62.31
C SER A 533 18.83 16.17 63.02
N GLN A 534 18.79 14.96 63.58
CA GLN A 534 19.83 13.99 64.03
C GLN A 534 19.30 12.52 63.96
N ASP A 535 20.21 11.55 63.76
CA ASP A 535 20.28 10.15 64.29
C ASP A 535 19.08 9.16 64.10
N GLU A 536 19.18 7.82 63.99
CA GLU A 536 20.22 6.75 64.12
C GLU A 536 19.82 5.55 63.17
N VAL A 537 20.62 4.54 62.75
CA VAL A 537 22.08 4.25 62.73
C VAL A 537 22.44 3.00 61.85
N TRP A 538 23.18 2.01 62.39
CA TRP A 538 23.69 0.71 61.86
C TRP A 538 22.73 -0.16 61.00
N SER A 539 23.15 -0.94 59.99
CA SER A 539 24.48 -1.17 59.36
C SER A 539 24.39 -2.10 58.11
N GLN A 540 25.53 -2.47 57.50
CA GLN A 540 25.63 -3.29 56.27
C GLN A 540 26.30 -4.66 56.47
N THR A 541 25.94 -5.65 55.64
CA THR A 541 26.83 -6.66 55.00
C THR A 541 26.05 -7.27 53.80
N ARG A 542 26.49 -7.40 52.55
CA ARG A 542 27.78 -7.45 51.81
C ARG A 542 28.27 -8.88 51.46
N SER A 543 28.15 -9.20 50.16
CA SER A 543 28.97 -10.11 49.31
C SER A 543 29.08 -11.63 49.59
N GLY A 544 28.98 -12.40 48.50
CA GLY A 544 29.50 -13.77 48.33
C GLY A 544 28.49 -14.68 47.59
N SER A 545 28.62 -15.20 46.36
CA SER A 545 29.71 -15.54 45.39
C SER A 545 30.05 -17.04 45.34
N SER A 546 30.42 -17.53 44.14
CA SER A 546 30.98 -18.88 43.82
C SER A 546 30.03 -20.09 44.00
N GLU A 547 30.14 -21.20 43.26
CA GLU A 547 30.81 -21.51 41.97
C GLU A 547 30.29 -22.85 41.42
N LEU A 548 30.16 -22.97 40.09
CA LEU A 548 30.57 -24.10 39.22
C LEU A 548 30.04 -23.94 37.78
#